data_AF-A0A418US59-F1
#
_entry.id   AF-A0A418US59-F1
#
_cell.length_a   1.000
_cell.length_b   1.000
_cell.length_c   1.000
_cell.angle_alpha   90.00
_cell.angle_beta   90.00
_cell.angle_gamma   90.00
#
_symmetry.space_group_name_H-M   'P 1'
#
loop_
_entity.id
_entity.type
_entity.pdbx_description
1 polymer ?
#
loop_
_entity_poly.entity_id
_entity_poly.type
_entity_poly.pdbx_seq_one_letter_code
_entity_poly.pdbx_strand_id
1 'polypeptide(L)'
;MSTTETANGAAGAGAAVPQVPAGADGQEADLAVTASALGYAPEVLARLDADIAEIIARYPVGHERSALIPMLHLIQSVDGYVSPAGIALCADRLALTRSEVSAVATFYSQFRRHPAGRYHVGVCTNALCAVMGGDEVWQAVADHTGLGSDETSEDGTISLERLECNAACDYAPVVMVNWEFFDRQTPASAVALVEALERGEDVTPTRGPETVPTFRENERLLAGFEDGRAQEGPGAGQPSLQGLGLARSQGWTAPRETSEEDSK
;
A
#
# COMPACT_ATOMS: atom_id res chain seq x y z
N MET A 1 -17.40 48.12 -66.31
CA MET A 1 -17.18 47.95 -64.86
C MET A 1 -16.46 46.60 -64.71
N SER A 2 -15.15 46.51 -64.99
CA SER A 2 -14.01 46.95 -64.16
C SER A 2 -14.07 46.34 -62.76
N THR A 3 -13.10 45.60 -62.20
CA THR A 3 -11.85 44.96 -62.64
C THR A 3 -11.30 44.27 -61.37
N THR A 4 -10.76 43.06 -61.52
CA THR A 4 -9.63 42.44 -60.79
C THR A 4 -9.52 42.48 -59.25
N GLU A 5 -9.35 41.27 -58.71
CA GLU A 5 -8.58 40.93 -57.51
C GLU A 5 -7.31 41.78 -57.31
N THR A 6 -7.06 42.16 -56.06
CA THR A 6 -5.73 42.54 -55.58
C THR A 6 -5.56 42.02 -54.16
N ALA A 7 -4.42 41.36 -53.94
CA ALA A 7 -3.96 40.84 -52.67
C ALA A 7 -3.43 41.96 -51.74
N ASN A 8 -3.60 41.76 -50.43
CA ASN A 8 -2.71 42.25 -49.36
C ASN A 8 -3.13 41.50 -48.07
N GLY A 9 -2.29 40.80 -47.31
CA GLY A 9 -0.91 41.11 -46.99
C GLY A 9 -0.83 41.87 -45.67
N ALA A 10 -1.04 41.20 -44.53
CA ALA A 10 -0.64 41.72 -43.22
C ALA A 10 -0.32 40.56 -42.26
N ALA A 11 0.97 40.45 -41.96
CA ALA A 11 1.58 39.49 -41.05
C ALA A 11 1.16 39.75 -39.59
N GLY A 12 0.78 38.68 -38.88
CA GLY A 12 0.60 38.65 -37.43
C GLY A 12 1.67 37.75 -36.81
N ALA A 13 2.44 38.32 -35.88
CA ALA A 13 3.67 37.79 -35.31
C ALA A 13 3.52 36.41 -34.65
N GLY A 14 4.38 35.47 -35.05
CA GLY A 14 4.68 34.28 -34.27
C GLY A 14 5.48 34.68 -33.03
N ALA A 15 4.91 34.45 -31.84
CA ALA A 15 5.65 34.59 -30.59
C ALA A 15 6.73 33.49 -30.54
N ALA A 16 7.99 33.91 -30.52
CA ALA A 16 9.14 33.03 -30.39
C ALA A 16 9.11 32.32 -29.03
N VAL A 17 9.25 30.99 -29.06
CA VAL A 17 9.58 30.18 -27.88
C VAL A 17 10.98 30.60 -27.41
N PRO A 18 11.17 31.00 -26.14
CA PRO A 18 12.49 31.38 -25.67
C PRO A 18 13.40 30.15 -25.64
N GLN A 19 14.48 30.20 -26.40
CA GLN A 19 15.56 29.22 -26.34
C GLN A 19 16.29 29.34 -24.99
N VAL A 20 16.35 28.24 -24.25
CA VAL A 20 17.23 28.09 -23.09
C VAL A 20 18.67 27.99 -23.60
N PRO A 21 19.62 28.80 -23.09
CA PRO A 21 20.99 28.77 -23.59
C PRO A 21 21.68 27.47 -23.14
N ALA A 22 22.36 26.83 -24.10
CA ALA A 22 23.33 25.79 -23.81
C ALA A 22 24.57 26.44 -23.17
N GLY A 23 24.73 26.22 -21.86
CA GLY A 23 25.93 26.57 -21.10
C GLY A 23 26.70 25.30 -20.77
N ALA A 24 27.94 25.24 -21.23
CA ALA A 24 28.86 24.13 -21.12
C ALA A 24 29.62 24.09 -19.78
N ASP A 25 30.11 22.88 -19.50
CA ASP A 25 31.30 22.50 -18.75
C ASP A 25 31.32 22.57 -17.21
N GLY A 26 31.38 21.36 -16.63
CA GLY A 26 32.39 21.06 -15.62
C GLY A 26 31.96 21.07 -14.16
N GLN A 27 31.29 20.00 -13.72
CA GLN A 27 31.57 19.24 -12.49
C GLN A 27 30.50 18.15 -12.34
N GLU A 28 30.82 16.93 -12.78
CA GLU A 28 30.15 15.73 -12.25
C GLU A 28 30.53 15.63 -10.77
N ALA A 29 29.74 16.28 -9.93
CA ALA A 29 29.84 16.12 -8.48
C ALA A 29 29.14 14.81 -8.12
N ASP A 30 29.94 13.85 -7.67
CA ASP A 30 29.58 12.63 -6.97
C ASP A 30 28.40 12.89 -6.00
N LEU A 31 27.20 12.48 -6.42
CA LEU A 31 25.93 12.69 -5.71
C LEU A 31 25.72 11.60 -4.65
N ALA A 32 26.70 11.41 -3.77
CA ALA A 32 26.45 10.67 -2.55
C ALA A 32 25.63 11.57 -1.61
N VAL A 33 24.30 11.47 -1.65
CA VAL A 33 23.42 12.21 -0.74
C VAL A 33 23.68 11.75 0.69
N THR A 34 24.09 12.68 1.55
CA THR A 34 24.45 12.38 2.96
C THR A 34 23.23 12.22 3.86
N ALA A 35 23.39 11.49 4.98
CA ALA A 35 22.34 11.29 5.99
C ALA A 35 21.69 12.60 6.46
N SER A 36 22.52 13.62 6.72
CA SER A 36 22.05 14.93 7.14
C SER A 36 21.21 15.65 6.08
N ALA A 37 21.44 15.40 4.78
CA ALA A 37 20.69 16.03 3.70
C ALA A 37 19.29 15.41 3.51
N LEU A 38 19.14 14.13 3.89
CA LEU A 38 17.86 13.42 3.86
C LEU A 38 17.08 13.55 5.18
N GLY A 39 17.73 13.95 6.26
CA GLY A 39 17.10 14.06 7.59
C GLY A 39 17.10 12.75 8.39
N TYR A 40 17.88 11.76 7.98
CA TYR A 40 18.09 10.53 8.75
C TYR A 40 19.34 10.63 9.61
N ALA A 41 19.30 9.99 10.78
CA ALA A 41 20.52 9.74 11.54
C ALA A 41 21.46 8.79 10.74
N PRO A 42 22.80 8.94 10.81
CA PRO A 42 23.73 8.16 9.99
C PRO A 42 23.55 6.63 10.12
N GLU A 43 23.30 6.15 11.33
CA GLU A 43 23.06 4.74 11.63
C GLU A 43 21.74 4.21 11.05
N VAL A 44 20.71 5.06 11.01
CA VAL A 44 19.41 4.71 10.40
C VAL A 44 19.56 4.64 8.89
N LEU A 45 20.24 5.62 8.28
CA LEU A 45 20.51 5.61 6.85
C LEU A 45 21.34 4.39 6.45
N ALA A 46 22.39 4.05 7.19
CA ALA A 46 23.22 2.90 6.89
C ALA A 46 22.43 1.57 6.90
N ARG A 47 21.50 1.42 7.86
CA ARG A 47 20.60 0.25 7.89
C ARG A 47 19.62 0.25 6.71
N LEU A 48 19.01 1.40 6.42
CA LEU A 48 18.12 1.55 5.27
C LEU A 48 18.84 1.24 3.96
N ASP A 49 20.07 1.71 3.77
CA ASP A 49 20.87 1.45 2.57
C ASP A 49 21.20 -0.03 2.40
N ALA A 50 21.50 -0.73 3.50
CA ALA A 50 21.72 -2.18 3.46
C ALA A 50 20.44 -2.93 3.04
N ASP A 51 19.30 -2.59 3.65
CA ASP A 51 18.00 -3.20 3.33
C ASP A 51 17.56 -2.86 1.89
N ILE A 52 17.75 -1.62 1.44
CA ILE A 52 17.45 -1.18 0.06
C ILE A 52 18.30 -1.96 -0.95
N ALA A 53 19.59 -2.15 -0.69
CA ALA A 53 20.46 -2.93 -1.56
C ALA A 53 19.98 -4.37 -1.70
N GLU A 54 19.50 -4.98 -0.61
CA GLU A 54 18.90 -6.32 -0.66
C GLU A 54 17.62 -6.34 -1.50
N ILE A 55 16.73 -5.35 -1.33
CA ILE A 55 15.50 -5.24 -2.13
C ILE A 55 15.83 -5.11 -3.62
N ILE A 56 16.74 -4.21 -3.99
CA ILE A 56 17.14 -3.96 -5.38
C ILE A 56 17.70 -5.25 -6.00
N ALA A 57 18.50 -6.01 -5.25
CA ALA A 57 19.11 -7.25 -5.72
C ALA A 57 18.10 -8.36 -6.07
N ARG A 58 16.83 -8.25 -5.67
CA ARG A 58 15.74 -9.18 -6.04
C ARG A 58 15.27 -8.98 -7.49
N TYR A 59 15.65 -7.88 -8.13
CA TYR A 59 15.25 -7.54 -9.49
C TYR A 59 16.41 -7.69 -10.48
N PRO A 60 16.15 -8.05 -11.74
CA PRO A 60 17.18 -8.09 -12.77
C PRO A 60 17.84 -6.72 -12.98
N VAL A 61 19.13 -6.73 -13.34
CA VAL A 61 19.86 -5.51 -13.73
C VAL A 61 19.13 -4.79 -14.86
N GLY A 62 18.96 -3.47 -14.73
CA GLY A 62 18.17 -2.62 -15.62
C GLY A 62 16.68 -2.57 -15.31
N HIS A 63 16.21 -3.29 -14.28
CA HIS A 63 14.83 -3.30 -13.80
C HIS A 63 14.69 -2.86 -12.33
N GLU A 64 15.67 -2.11 -11.82
CA GLU A 64 15.76 -1.68 -10.42
C GLU A 64 14.55 -0.82 -10.01
N ARG A 65 13.91 -0.11 -10.96
CA ARG A 65 12.68 0.65 -10.72
C ARG A 65 11.57 -0.21 -10.08
N SER A 66 11.53 -1.51 -10.34
CA SER A 66 10.54 -2.42 -9.76
C SER A 66 10.69 -2.60 -8.23
N ALA A 67 11.83 -2.23 -7.65
CA ALA A 67 12.07 -2.22 -6.21
C ALA A 67 11.30 -1.12 -5.46
N LEU A 68 10.69 -0.16 -6.16
CA LEU A 68 10.07 1.00 -5.53
C LEU A 68 8.95 0.65 -4.55
N ILE A 69 8.07 -0.31 -4.89
CA ILE A 69 6.94 -0.69 -4.00
C ILE A 69 7.46 -1.27 -2.68
N PRO A 70 8.34 -2.31 -2.66
CA PRO A 70 8.91 -2.79 -1.41
C PRO A 70 9.74 -1.75 -0.66
N MET A 71 10.46 -0.86 -1.37
CA MET A 71 11.19 0.23 -0.73
C MET A 71 10.27 1.21 -0.01
N LEU A 72 9.10 1.52 -0.57
CA LEU A 72 8.11 2.37 0.11
C LEU A 72 7.56 1.70 1.38
N HIS A 73 7.32 0.38 1.36
CA HIS A 73 7.00 -0.37 2.59
C HIS A 73 8.14 -0.32 3.61
N LEU A 74 9.40 -0.46 3.16
CA LEU A 74 10.56 -0.34 4.04
C LEU A 74 10.61 1.05 4.71
N ILE A 75 10.34 2.12 3.95
CA ILE A 75 10.22 3.48 4.51
C ILE A 75 9.11 3.52 5.56
N GLN A 76 7.91 2.98 5.29
CA GLN A 76 6.84 2.96 6.29
C GLN A 76 7.21 2.18 7.56
N SER A 77 8.03 1.14 7.45
CA SER A 77 8.54 0.41 8.63
C SER A 77 9.40 1.28 9.55
N VAL A 78 10.16 2.22 8.98
CA VAL A 78 11.11 3.09 9.73
C VAL A 78 10.51 4.45 10.08
N ASP A 79 9.64 5.00 9.24
CA ASP A 79 9.08 6.35 9.40
C ASP A 79 7.63 6.33 9.88
N GLY A 80 6.91 5.22 9.68
CA GLY A 80 5.50 5.04 10.04
C GLY A 80 4.55 5.57 8.97
N TYR A 81 5.09 6.09 7.88
CA TYR A 81 4.40 6.60 6.69
C TYR A 81 5.44 6.87 5.60
N VAL A 82 5.00 7.15 4.38
CA VAL A 82 5.90 7.57 3.29
C VAL A 82 6.30 9.04 3.49
N SER A 83 7.41 9.25 4.19
CA SER A 83 7.90 10.58 4.53
C SER A 83 8.57 11.29 3.33
N PRO A 84 8.68 12.63 3.36
CA PRO A 84 9.46 13.37 2.36
C PRO A 84 10.94 12.93 2.28
N ALA A 85 11.51 12.54 3.43
CA ALA A 85 12.86 11.99 3.51
C ALA A 85 12.96 10.65 2.79
N GLY A 86 11.99 9.76 3.03
CA GLY A 86 11.90 8.46 2.36
C GLY A 86 11.66 8.59 0.85
N ILE A 87 10.82 9.53 0.41
CA ILE A 87 10.63 9.85 -1.01
C ILE A 87 11.96 10.27 -1.66
N ALA A 88 12.71 11.17 -0.99
CA ALA A 88 13.99 11.64 -1.49
C ALA A 88 15.03 10.51 -1.52
N LEU A 89 15.05 9.63 -0.52
CA LEU A 89 15.93 8.47 -0.46
C LEU A 89 15.63 7.48 -1.60
N CYS A 90 14.36 7.08 -1.77
CA CYS A 90 13.97 6.16 -2.85
C CYS A 90 14.27 6.74 -4.24
N ALA A 91 14.03 8.04 -4.43
CA ALA A 91 14.32 8.73 -5.68
C ALA A 91 15.82 8.66 -6.01
N ASP A 92 16.67 8.95 -5.02
CA ASP A 92 18.11 8.90 -5.18
C ASP A 92 18.63 7.50 -5.50
N ARG A 93 18.24 6.49 -4.69
CA ARG A 93 18.75 5.12 -4.83
C ARG A 93 18.31 4.41 -6.12
N LEU A 94 17.16 4.79 -6.69
CA LEU A 94 16.64 4.20 -7.92
C LEU A 94 16.87 5.08 -9.16
N ALA A 95 17.59 6.20 -9.03
CA ALA A 95 17.76 7.19 -10.09
C ALA A 95 16.42 7.66 -10.70
N LEU A 96 15.42 7.88 -9.84
CA LEU A 96 14.10 8.40 -10.18
C LEU A 96 13.96 9.85 -9.74
N THR A 97 12.98 10.54 -10.31
CA THR A 97 12.58 11.84 -9.77
C THR A 97 11.71 11.67 -8.52
N ARG A 98 11.78 12.64 -7.59
CA ARG A 98 10.86 12.68 -6.44
C ARG A 98 9.39 12.68 -6.87
N SER A 99 9.08 13.30 -8.01
CA SER A 99 7.72 13.33 -8.58
C SER A 99 7.23 11.95 -8.99
N GLU A 100 8.08 11.12 -9.60
CA GLU A 100 7.73 9.74 -9.94
C GLU A 100 7.48 8.88 -8.70
N VAL A 101 8.31 9.03 -7.67
CA VAL A 101 8.12 8.33 -6.39
C VAL A 101 6.84 8.78 -5.71
N SER A 102 6.61 10.10 -5.64
CA SER A 102 5.37 10.67 -5.09
C SER A 102 4.14 10.20 -5.86
N ALA A 103 4.20 10.08 -7.19
CA ALA A 103 3.08 9.60 -7.99
C ALA A 103 2.68 8.18 -7.56
N VAL A 104 3.66 7.27 -7.39
CA VAL A 104 3.42 5.90 -6.90
C VAL A 104 2.87 5.91 -5.47
N ALA A 105 3.48 6.69 -4.57
CA ALA A 105 3.05 6.81 -3.17
C ALA A 105 1.64 7.39 -3.01
N THR A 106 1.16 8.20 -3.97
CA THR A 106 -0.21 8.72 -3.97
C THR A 106 -1.20 7.85 -4.72
N PHE A 107 -0.72 6.92 -5.56
CA PHE A 107 -1.58 6.08 -6.39
C PHE A 107 -2.10 4.86 -5.62
N TYR A 108 -1.25 4.20 -4.84
CA TYR A 108 -1.64 3.06 -4.02
C TYR A 108 -2.08 3.50 -2.63
N SER A 109 -3.28 3.09 -2.21
CA SER A 109 -3.85 3.45 -0.89
C SER A 109 -3.08 2.86 0.29
N GLN A 110 -2.33 1.77 0.09
CA GLN A 110 -1.49 1.15 1.12
C GLN A 110 -0.36 2.05 1.65
N PHE A 111 -0.02 3.11 0.92
CA PHE A 111 1.02 4.06 1.31
C PHE A 111 0.42 5.24 2.08
N ARG A 112 0.63 5.24 3.39
CA ARG A 112 0.19 6.31 4.29
C ARG A 112 1.02 7.56 4.00
N ARG A 113 0.35 8.69 3.83
CA ARG A 113 0.97 10.01 3.56
C ARG A 113 1.13 10.87 4.81
N HIS A 114 0.59 10.38 5.92
CA HIS A 114 0.66 10.97 7.26
C HIS A 114 1.05 9.88 8.25
N PRO A 115 1.68 10.23 9.39
CA PRO A 115 2.08 9.26 10.40
C PRO A 115 0.94 8.30 10.76
N ALA A 116 1.14 7.01 10.54
CA ALA A 116 0.21 5.98 10.97
C ALA A 116 0.38 5.70 12.46
N GLY A 117 -0.71 5.33 13.11
CA GLY A 117 -0.71 4.81 14.46
C GLY A 117 -0.01 3.46 14.54
N ARG A 118 0.21 2.98 15.76
CA ARG A 118 0.77 1.65 16.01
C ARG A 118 -0.07 0.55 15.37
N TYR A 119 -1.39 0.73 15.35
CA TYR A 119 -2.35 -0.18 14.72
C TYR A 119 -3.21 0.56 13.70
N HIS A 120 -3.14 0.11 12.45
CA HIS A 120 -4.03 0.52 11.39
C HIS A 120 -5.25 -0.41 11.37
N VAL A 121 -6.36 0.08 11.92
CA VAL A 121 -7.63 -0.62 12.01
C VAL A 121 -8.51 -0.21 10.84
N GLY A 122 -8.89 -1.18 10.02
CA GLY A 122 -9.71 -0.94 8.85
C GLY A 122 -10.98 -1.78 8.85
N VAL A 123 -12.13 -1.15 8.61
CA VAL A 123 -13.43 -1.85 8.55
C VAL A 123 -13.90 -1.93 7.11
N CYS A 124 -14.11 -3.13 6.58
CA CYS A 124 -14.66 -3.30 5.24
C CYS A 124 -16.14 -2.91 5.21
N THR A 125 -16.49 -1.92 4.39
CA THR A 125 -17.88 -1.49 4.18
C THR A 125 -18.36 -1.70 2.75
N ASN A 126 -17.66 -2.51 1.96
CA ASN A 126 -18.09 -2.83 0.61
C ASN A 126 -19.30 -3.80 0.63
N ALA A 127 -19.97 -3.96 -0.51
CA ALA A 127 -21.33 -4.47 -0.65
C ALA A 127 -21.70 -5.66 0.25
N LEU A 128 -20.90 -6.73 0.27
CA LEU A 128 -21.23 -7.89 1.10
C LEU A 128 -21.05 -7.62 2.60
N CYS A 129 -19.96 -6.95 2.99
CA CYS A 129 -19.77 -6.59 4.40
C CYS A 129 -20.85 -5.61 4.86
N ALA A 130 -21.22 -4.61 4.03
CA ALA A 130 -22.33 -3.71 4.31
C ALA A 130 -23.65 -4.48 4.55
N VAL A 131 -24.01 -5.42 3.67
CA VAL A 131 -25.19 -6.29 3.85
C VAL A 131 -25.14 -7.10 5.15
N MET A 132 -23.93 -7.53 5.56
CA MET A 132 -23.71 -8.34 6.76
C MET A 132 -23.56 -7.52 8.05
N GLY A 133 -23.63 -6.18 7.98
CA GLY A 133 -23.55 -5.30 9.16
C GLY A 133 -22.24 -4.50 9.29
N GLY A 134 -21.46 -4.37 8.22
CA GLY A 134 -20.16 -3.70 8.21
C GLY A 134 -20.25 -2.19 8.46
N ASP A 135 -21.33 -1.54 8.01
CA ASP A 135 -21.56 -0.11 8.28
C ASP A 135 -21.83 0.13 9.78
N GLU A 136 -22.54 -0.79 10.45
CA GLU A 136 -22.78 -0.75 11.89
C GLU A 136 -21.49 -1.01 12.69
N VAL A 137 -20.63 -1.91 12.21
CA VAL A 137 -19.29 -2.13 12.79
C VAL A 137 -18.46 -0.85 12.66
N TRP A 138 -18.44 -0.23 11.49
CA TRP A 138 -17.74 1.03 11.24
C TRP A 138 -18.22 2.11 12.21
N GLN A 139 -19.54 2.32 12.29
CA GLN A 139 -20.12 3.36 13.13
C GLN A 139 -19.75 3.17 14.60
N ALA A 140 -19.82 1.94 15.12
CA ALA A 140 -19.49 1.67 16.52
C ALA A 140 -18.01 1.93 16.85
N VAL A 141 -17.09 1.55 15.96
CA VAL A 141 -15.65 1.80 16.15
C VAL A 141 -15.32 3.30 16.02
N ALA A 142 -15.92 3.98 15.04
CA ALA A 142 -15.76 5.42 14.86
C ALA A 142 -16.31 6.21 16.06
N ASP A 143 -17.48 5.83 16.59
CA ASP A 143 -18.07 6.47 17.77
C ASP A 143 -17.23 6.23 19.05
N HIS A 144 -16.65 5.04 19.20
CA HIS A 144 -15.77 4.70 20.33
C HIS A 144 -14.49 5.53 20.31
N THR A 145 -13.80 5.51 19.16
CA THR A 145 -12.48 6.16 19.00
C THR A 145 -12.58 7.67 18.81
N GLY A 146 -13.73 8.17 18.35
CA GLY A 146 -13.92 9.55 17.91
C GLY A 146 -13.21 9.89 16.60
N LEU A 147 -12.72 8.88 15.86
CA LEU A 147 -11.96 9.04 14.62
C LEU A 147 -12.84 8.96 13.37
N GLY A 148 -12.51 9.78 12.37
CA GLY A 148 -12.96 9.64 11.00
C GLY A 148 -12.12 8.65 10.18
N SER A 149 -12.49 8.44 8.91
CA SER A 149 -11.67 7.66 7.99
C SER A 149 -10.37 8.42 7.68
N ASP A 150 -9.27 7.67 7.65
CA ASP A 150 -7.90 8.15 7.45
C ASP A 150 -7.35 9.03 8.58
N GLU A 151 -8.01 9.04 9.74
CA GLU A 151 -7.54 9.76 10.92
C GLU A 151 -6.73 8.85 11.85
N THR A 152 -5.96 9.47 12.74
CA THR A 152 -5.12 8.78 13.71
C THR A 152 -5.30 9.45 15.07
N SER A 153 -5.41 8.65 16.13
CA SER A 153 -5.58 9.13 17.49
C SER A 153 -4.39 9.98 17.93
N GLU A 154 -4.64 10.95 18.82
CA GLU A 154 -3.60 11.90 19.28
C GLU A 154 -2.41 11.21 19.95
N ASP A 155 -2.65 10.06 20.59
CA ASP A 155 -1.62 9.24 21.23
C ASP A 155 -0.83 8.36 20.24
N GLY A 156 -1.24 8.33 18.97
CA GLY A 156 -0.60 7.54 17.91
C GLY A 156 -0.86 6.03 18.03
N THR A 157 -1.88 5.59 18.76
CA THR A 157 -2.17 4.16 18.92
C THR A 157 -2.98 3.60 17.75
N ILE A 158 -4.07 4.27 17.36
CA ILE A 158 -5.02 3.79 16.35
C ILE A 158 -5.02 4.74 15.15
N SER A 159 -4.84 4.20 13.95
CA SER A 159 -5.34 4.81 12.71
C SER A 159 -6.60 4.07 12.28
N LEU A 160 -7.65 4.81 11.91
CA LEU A 160 -8.93 4.22 11.50
C LEU A 160 -9.17 4.47 10.01
N GLU A 161 -9.48 3.42 9.25
CA GLU A 161 -9.80 3.52 7.82
C GLU A 161 -11.12 2.80 7.50
N ARG A 162 -11.96 3.46 6.70
CA ARG A 162 -13.11 2.80 6.09
C ARG A 162 -12.64 2.10 4.82
N LEU A 163 -12.42 0.79 4.92
CA LEU A 163 -11.81 0.00 3.86
C LEU A 163 -12.81 -0.41 2.77
N GLU A 164 -12.24 -0.54 1.58
CA GLU A 164 -12.85 -1.26 0.46
C GLU A 164 -12.73 -2.79 0.62
N CYS A 165 -13.02 -3.53 -0.44
CA CYS A 165 -13.05 -4.99 -0.42
C CYS A 165 -11.67 -5.62 -0.14
N ASN A 166 -11.55 -6.35 0.98
CA ASN A 166 -10.36 -7.15 1.34
C ASN A 166 -10.45 -8.64 0.90
N ALA A 167 -11.34 -8.97 -0.03
CA ALA A 167 -11.52 -10.33 -0.58
C ALA A 167 -11.75 -11.45 0.45
N ALA A 168 -12.31 -11.12 1.62
CA ALA A 168 -12.62 -12.04 2.72
C ALA A 168 -14.14 -12.18 2.93
N CYS A 169 -14.88 -12.13 1.82
CA CYS A 169 -16.33 -12.06 1.77
C CYS A 169 -17.04 -13.25 2.45
N ASP A 170 -16.42 -14.43 2.42
CA ASP A 170 -16.88 -15.65 3.07
C ASP A 170 -16.86 -15.59 4.61
N TYR A 171 -16.24 -14.55 5.18
CA TYR A 171 -16.15 -14.29 6.62
C TYR A 171 -16.75 -12.94 7.06
N ALA A 172 -17.50 -12.27 6.19
CA ALA A 172 -18.08 -10.96 6.47
C ALA A 172 -18.95 -10.92 7.76
N PRO A 173 -18.99 -9.79 8.49
CA PRO A 173 -18.18 -8.57 8.32
C PRO A 173 -16.72 -8.75 8.75
N VAL A 174 -15.81 -8.06 8.06
CA VAL A 174 -14.36 -8.19 8.29
C VAL A 174 -13.76 -6.87 8.74
N VAL A 175 -12.99 -6.93 9.83
CA VAL A 175 -12.07 -5.89 10.26
C VAL A 175 -10.65 -6.37 10.00
N MET A 176 -9.77 -5.45 9.63
CA MET A 176 -8.34 -5.72 9.43
C MET A 176 -7.54 -4.87 10.41
N VAL A 177 -6.52 -5.44 11.03
CA VAL A 177 -5.55 -4.69 11.85
C VAL A 177 -4.16 -4.99 11.33
N ASN A 178 -3.47 -3.97 10.80
CA ASN A 178 -2.14 -4.11 10.21
C ASN A 178 -2.01 -5.33 9.26
N TRP A 179 -2.97 -5.48 8.34
CA TRP A 179 -3.05 -6.58 7.35
C TRP A 179 -3.50 -7.94 7.88
N GLU A 180 -3.72 -8.06 9.19
CA GLU A 180 -4.28 -9.27 9.79
C GLU A 180 -5.80 -9.22 9.90
N PHE A 181 -6.44 -10.37 9.69
CA PHE A 181 -7.89 -10.47 9.54
C PHE A 181 -8.60 -10.83 10.83
N PHE A 182 -9.61 -10.04 11.17
CA PHE A 182 -10.56 -10.26 12.23
C PHE A 182 -11.93 -10.49 11.59
N ASP A 183 -12.25 -11.76 11.46
CA ASP A 183 -13.43 -12.26 10.75
C ASP A 183 -14.69 -12.21 11.61
N ARG A 184 -15.87 -12.21 10.95
CA ARG A 184 -17.20 -12.32 11.57
C ARG A 184 -17.42 -11.31 12.69
N GLN A 185 -16.96 -10.08 12.49
CA GLN A 185 -17.02 -9.05 13.50
C GLN A 185 -18.44 -8.52 13.67
N THR A 186 -18.74 -8.20 14.91
CA THR A 186 -19.95 -7.49 15.34
C THR A 186 -19.51 -6.11 15.88
N PRO A 187 -20.44 -5.14 15.99
CA PRO A 187 -20.12 -3.86 16.61
C PRO A 187 -19.42 -4.00 17.97
N ALA A 188 -19.95 -4.89 18.83
CA ALA A 188 -19.39 -5.11 20.16
C ALA A 188 -18.00 -5.77 20.14
N SER A 189 -17.79 -6.78 19.28
CA SER A 189 -16.48 -7.45 19.21
C SER A 189 -15.40 -6.56 18.58
N ALA A 190 -15.77 -5.72 17.61
CA ALA A 190 -14.84 -4.78 16.98
C ALA A 190 -14.42 -3.66 17.95
N VAL A 191 -15.35 -3.12 18.74
CA VAL A 191 -15.01 -2.17 19.82
C VAL A 191 -14.09 -2.83 20.85
N ALA A 192 -14.43 -4.04 21.33
CA ALA A 192 -13.58 -4.75 22.29
C ALA A 192 -12.16 -5.04 21.75
N LEU A 193 -12.03 -5.34 20.45
CA LEU A 193 -10.75 -5.48 19.77
C LEU A 193 -9.95 -4.17 19.83
N VAL A 194 -10.57 -3.03 19.49
CA VAL A 194 -9.90 -1.72 19.52
C VAL A 194 -9.50 -1.34 20.94
N GLU A 195 -10.37 -1.54 21.93
CA GLU A 195 -10.05 -1.26 23.33
C GLU A 195 -8.86 -2.11 23.84
N ALA A 196 -8.74 -3.37 23.41
CA ALA A 196 -7.60 -4.22 23.74
C ALA A 196 -6.29 -3.65 23.14
N LEU A 197 -6.32 -3.20 21.89
CA LEU A 197 -5.19 -2.54 21.23
C LEU A 197 -4.79 -1.23 21.94
N GLU A 198 -5.77 -0.43 22.34
CA GLU A 198 -5.57 0.83 23.11
C GLU A 198 -4.91 0.56 24.47
N ARG A 199 -5.24 -0.56 25.12
CA ARG A 199 -4.58 -1.01 26.36
C ARG A 199 -3.21 -1.64 26.13
N GLY A 200 -2.79 -1.82 24.87
CA GLY A 200 -1.53 -2.47 24.50
C GLY A 200 -1.53 -3.97 24.75
N GLU A 201 -2.69 -4.61 24.75
CA GLU A 201 -2.84 -6.05 24.87
C GLU A 201 -2.50 -6.74 23.54
N ASP A 202 -1.91 -7.92 23.62
CA ASP A 202 -1.71 -8.78 22.46
C ASP A 202 -3.07 -9.34 22.01
N VAL A 203 -3.40 -9.15 20.74
CA VAL A 203 -4.62 -9.69 20.13
C VAL A 203 -4.25 -10.67 19.02
N THR A 204 -5.00 -11.77 18.95
CA THR A 204 -4.80 -12.82 17.95
C THR A 204 -5.80 -12.64 16.80
N PRO A 205 -5.35 -12.49 15.55
CA PRO A 205 -6.24 -12.49 14.40
C PRO A 205 -6.94 -13.84 14.22
N THR A 206 -8.07 -13.85 13.51
CA THR A 206 -8.82 -15.09 13.25
C THR A 206 -8.01 -16.07 12.39
N ARG A 207 -7.13 -15.51 11.55
CA ARG A 207 -6.24 -16.21 10.65
C ARG A 207 -4.93 -15.41 10.57
N GLY A 208 -3.81 -16.12 10.54
CA GLY A 208 -2.48 -15.52 10.59
C GLY A 208 -1.77 -15.79 11.92
N PRO A 209 -0.85 -14.91 12.33
CA PRO A 209 0.07 -15.15 13.42
C PRO A 209 -0.60 -15.14 14.80
N GLU A 210 0.07 -15.68 15.83
CA GLU A 210 -0.47 -15.76 17.20
C GLU A 210 -0.78 -14.38 17.81
N THR A 211 -0.09 -13.34 17.34
CA THR A 211 -0.25 -11.95 17.77
C THR A 211 -0.14 -11.02 16.57
N VAL A 212 -1.03 -10.03 16.50
CA VAL A 212 -0.97 -9.02 15.44
C VAL A 212 0.33 -8.21 15.53
N PRO A 213 1.11 -8.06 14.44
CA PRO A 213 2.26 -7.18 14.42
C PRO A 213 1.83 -5.70 14.51
N THR A 214 2.74 -4.83 14.95
CA THR A 214 2.55 -3.38 14.79
C THR A 214 2.62 -2.98 13.31
N PHE A 215 2.14 -1.78 12.99
CA PHE A 215 2.15 -1.27 11.60
C PHE A 215 3.55 -1.33 11.02
N ARG A 216 4.55 -0.86 11.79
CA ARG A 216 5.95 -0.82 11.38
C ARG A 216 6.55 -2.21 11.16
N GLU A 217 6.23 -3.17 12.02
CA GLU A 217 6.68 -4.56 11.88
C GLU A 217 6.06 -5.19 10.63
N ASN A 218 4.76 -4.99 10.40
CA ASN A 218 4.10 -5.52 9.22
C ASN A 218 4.60 -4.88 7.91
N GLU A 219 4.85 -3.57 7.92
CA GLU A 219 5.44 -2.88 6.76
C GLU A 219 6.86 -3.40 6.45
N ARG A 220 7.62 -3.84 7.46
CA ARG A 220 8.89 -4.53 7.23
C ARG A 220 8.69 -5.89 6.55
N LEU A 221 7.68 -6.65 6.96
CA LEU A 221 7.30 -7.90 6.29
C LEU A 221 6.90 -7.66 4.82
N LEU A 222 6.07 -6.64 4.55
CA LEU A 222 5.65 -6.26 3.20
C LEU A 222 6.80 -5.74 2.32
N ALA A 223 7.87 -5.21 2.92
CA ALA A 223 9.12 -4.93 2.23
C ALA A 223 9.91 -6.19 1.83
N GLY A 224 9.41 -7.37 2.22
CA GLY A 224 9.97 -8.69 1.93
C GLY A 224 11.06 -9.13 2.91
N PHE A 225 11.02 -8.65 4.15
CA PHE A 225 11.87 -9.16 5.23
C PHE A 225 11.03 -10.05 6.15
N GLU A 226 11.14 -11.35 5.95
CA GLU A 226 10.38 -12.38 6.68
C GLU A 226 10.59 -12.28 8.20
N ASP A 227 9.50 -12.45 8.95
CA ASP A 227 9.49 -12.48 10.42
C ASP A 227 9.47 -13.91 10.99
N GLY A 228 9.41 -14.92 10.12
CA GLY A 228 9.37 -16.34 10.49
C GLY A 228 7.99 -16.88 10.86
N ARG A 229 6.93 -16.07 10.72
CA ARG A 229 5.57 -16.39 11.20
C ARG A 229 4.61 -16.77 10.08
N ALA A 230 5.08 -16.80 8.83
CA ALA A 230 4.26 -17.08 7.64
C ALA A 230 3.51 -18.43 7.64
N GLN A 231 3.87 -19.36 8.54
CA GLN A 231 3.22 -20.68 8.67
C GLN A 231 2.30 -20.77 9.91
N GLU A 232 2.13 -19.67 10.65
CA GLU A 232 1.21 -19.60 11.77
C GLU A 232 -0.23 -19.46 11.29
N GLY A 233 -1.16 -19.95 12.11
CA GLY A 233 -2.59 -19.85 11.85
C GLY A 233 -3.13 -20.87 10.86
N PRO A 234 -4.46 -20.93 10.71
CA PRO A 234 -5.11 -21.77 9.72
C PRO A 234 -4.89 -21.21 8.30
N GLY A 235 -4.71 -22.09 7.31
CA GLY A 235 -4.74 -21.72 5.89
C GLY A 235 -6.17 -21.41 5.43
N ALA A 236 -6.71 -22.18 4.49
CA ALA A 236 -8.09 -22.02 4.06
C ALA A 236 -9.07 -22.51 5.14
N GLY A 237 -9.89 -21.60 5.69
CA GLY A 237 -10.93 -21.94 6.65
C GLY A 237 -12.14 -22.63 6.01
N GLN A 238 -13.04 -23.11 6.87
CA GLN A 238 -14.18 -23.93 6.47
C GLN A 238 -15.10 -23.24 5.42
N PRO A 239 -15.52 -21.97 5.59
CA PRO A 239 -16.30 -21.24 4.58
C PRO A 239 -15.66 -21.23 3.19
N SER A 240 -14.36 -20.99 3.09
CA SER A 240 -13.62 -20.96 1.83
C SER A 240 -13.60 -22.31 1.12
N LEU A 241 -13.63 -23.41 1.89
CA LEU A 241 -13.55 -24.78 1.38
C LEU A 241 -14.92 -25.41 1.07
N GLN A 242 -16.03 -24.73 1.36
CA GLN A 242 -17.38 -25.27 1.17
C GLN A 242 -17.63 -25.76 -0.27
N GLY A 243 -17.29 -24.94 -1.26
CA GLY A 243 -17.46 -25.29 -2.68
C GLY A 243 -16.63 -26.51 -3.09
N LEU A 244 -15.40 -26.61 -2.60
CA LEU A 244 -14.53 -27.77 -2.84
C LEU A 244 -15.09 -29.04 -2.20
N GLY A 245 -15.59 -28.95 -0.97
CA GLY A 245 -16.24 -30.06 -0.26
C GLY A 245 -17.45 -30.59 -1.02
N LEU A 246 -18.31 -29.69 -1.50
CA LEU A 246 -19.48 -30.05 -2.31
C LEU A 246 -19.10 -30.68 -3.65
N ALA A 247 -18.13 -30.11 -4.36
CA ALA A 247 -17.67 -30.65 -5.63
C ALA A 247 -17.15 -32.09 -5.47
N ARG A 248 -16.36 -32.36 -4.42
CA ARG A 248 -15.84 -33.69 -4.13
C ARG A 248 -16.94 -34.69 -3.78
N SER A 249 -17.92 -34.30 -2.97
CA SER A 249 -19.01 -35.21 -2.57
C SER A 249 -19.93 -35.59 -3.73
N GLN A 250 -20.04 -34.70 -4.73
CA GLN A 250 -20.82 -34.94 -5.95
C GLN A 250 -20.00 -35.54 -7.09
N GLY A 251 -18.69 -35.78 -6.90
CA GLY A 251 -17.80 -36.26 -7.95
C GLY A 251 -17.64 -35.27 -9.12
N TRP A 252 -17.86 -33.97 -8.88
CA TRP A 252 -17.70 -32.94 -9.89
C TRP A 252 -16.22 -32.72 -10.21
N THR A 253 -15.91 -32.62 -11.50
CA THR A 253 -14.59 -32.28 -12.01
C THR A 253 -14.70 -31.09 -12.93
N ALA A 254 -13.66 -30.25 -12.99
CA ALA A 254 -13.58 -29.19 -13.99
C ALA A 254 -13.74 -29.79 -15.40
N PRO A 255 -14.48 -29.15 -16.31
CA PRO A 255 -14.51 -29.56 -17.70
C PRO A 255 -13.08 -29.63 -18.25
N ARG A 256 -12.74 -30.69 -18.97
CA ARG A 256 -11.47 -30.75 -19.68
C ARG A 256 -11.58 -29.83 -20.89
N GLU A 257 -10.56 -29.01 -21.12
CA GLU A 257 -10.42 -28.31 -22.40
C GLU A 257 -10.36 -29.37 -23.50
N THR A 258 -11.33 -29.34 -24.41
CA THR A 258 -11.29 -30.17 -25.62
C THR A 258 -10.28 -29.53 -26.57
N SER A 259 -9.14 -30.17 -26.81
CA SER A 259 -8.28 -29.80 -27.93
C SER A 259 -9.10 -29.89 -29.22
N GLU A 260 -8.97 -28.90 -30.11
CA GLU A 260 -9.70 -28.79 -31.39
C GLU A 260 -9.52 -29.99 -32.36
N GLU A 261 -8.76 -31.02 -31.98
CA GLU A 261 -8.50 -32.22 -32.76
C GLU A 261 -9.70 -33.19 -32.84
N ASP A 262 -10.71 -33.07 -31.96
CA ASP A 262 -11.90 -33.95 -31.96
C ASP A 262 -13.03 -33.46 -32.88
N SER A 263 -12.83 -32.40 -33.66
CA SER A 263 -13.85 -31.80 -34.56
C SER A 263 -13.62 -32.03 -36.06
N LYS A 264 -12.94 -33.11 -36.45
CA LYS A 264 -12.83 -33.52 -37.87
C LYS A 264 -13.47 -34.87 -38.16
#